data_AF-A0A9P0FVC3-F1
#
_entry.id   AF-A0A9P0FVC3-F1
#
_cell.length_a   1.000
_cell.length_b   1.000
_cell.length_c   1.000
_cell.angle_alpha   90.00
_cell.angle_beta   90.00
_cell.angle_gamma   90.00
#
_symmetry.space_group_name_H-M   'P 1'
#
loop_
_entity.id
_entity.type
_entity.pdbx_description
1 polymer ?
#
loop_
_entity_poly.entity_id
_entity_poly.type
_entity_poly.pdbx_seq_one_letter_code
_entity_poly.pdbx_strand_id
1 'polypeptide(L)'
;MRTMASVWFSVLVLVSAQQAFGNICSKDNSELHCNDCIRCGGYWCNEKGSPHCVSSLEDGWCPNDQEILPELEESSVPGKTVSPIYAQRSLYIMKPDRMDIEYFYKKELPLKIEIYNTTQTRNIVVKKYDTKCTATSCKATIEATPLQDFCTSSSSPEEFVHVTINVGHLEKVTLKYFIPCACECSSKNVVKNSLICNGNGDYSCSACQCNSKWTGEFCDVPICPKGRGDVQCTNPDFSYAECSGNGYCGPCETCICYTDRVGSQYFDQEEYCADICMISNQCEDCLLNSTAGECDSCVHTMIMQNYNETLKDSKDEFNRNIWVACNETVNDCHIDYYARRAADKSIYFMIERSCNDINSAPIVGTPKVSIILGVLGIIAAVAAIGGVMLWKHMNAIPPVPLNDPQYQNIDAEDCRGENPLYKPPTSSFKNPTYGKW
;
A
#
# COMPACT_ATOMS: atom_id res chain seq x y z
N MET A 1 16.70 -11.00 -51.92
CA MET A 1 16.90 -10.35 -50.60
C MET A 1 15.61 -10.03 -49.83
N ARG A 2 14.41 -10.50 -50.24
CA ARG A 2 13.14 -10.18 -49.53
C ARG A 2 12.56 -11.30 -48.64
N THR A 3 13.21 -12.46 -48.54
CA THR A 3 12.65 -13.63 -47.83
C THR A 3 13.18 -13.84 -46.41
N MET A 4 14.31 -13.24 -46.03
CA MET A 4 14.85 -13.39 -44.66
C MET A 4 14.23 -12.42 -43.63
N ALA A 5 13.77 -11.24 -44.03
CA ALA A 5 13.19 -10.27 -43.11
C ALA A 5 11.81 -10.70 -42.55
N SER A 6 11.01 -11.44 -43.32
CA SER A 6 9.69 -11.92 -42.88
C SER A 6 9.78 -13.03 -41.84
N VAL A 7 10.82 -13.87 -41.89
CA VAL A 7 10.99 -14.98 -40.94
C VAL A 7 11.42 -14.45 -39.56
N TRP A 8 12.28 -13.44 -39.53
CA TRP A 8 12.72 -12.80 -38.28
C TRP A 8 11.60 -12.01 -37.60
N PHE A 9 10.74 -11.33 -38.38
CA PHE A 9 9.56 -10.65 -37.82
C PHE A 9 8.53 -11.63 -37.23
N SER A 10 8.26 -12.76 -37.89
CA SER A 10 7.34 -13.76 -37.35
C SER A 10 7.87 -14.46 -36.11
N VAL A 11 9.18 -14.72 -36.03
CA VAL A 11 9.82 -15.31 -34.84
C VAL A 11 9.85 -14.31 -33.68
N LEU A 12 10.15 -13.04 -33.94
CA LEU A 12 10.09 -11.99 -32.91
C LEU A 12 8.67 -11.77 -32.40
N VAL A 13 7.66 -11.76 -33.26
CA VAL A 13 6.24 -11.62 -32.85
C VAL A 13 5.76 -12.84 -32.05
N LEU A 14 6.19 -14.06 -32.39
CA LEU A 14 5.86 -15.26 -31.61
C LEU A 14 6.55 -15.29 -30.23
N VAL A 15 7.81 -14.88 -30.15
CA VAL A 15 8.54 -14.77 -28.86
C VAL A 15 7.98 -13.62 -28.00
N SER A 16 7.53 -12.53 -28.62
CA SER A 16 6.84 -11.43 -27.94
C SER A 16 5.45 -11.83 -27.43
N ALA A 17 4.73 -12.68 -28.17
CA ALA A 17 3.40 -13.16 -27.77
C ALA A 17 3.48 -14.14 -26.59
N GLN A 18 4.56 -14.91 -26.46
CA GLN A 18 4.80 -15.73 -25.27
C GLN A 18 5.25 -14.92 -24.04
N GLN A 19 5.78 -13.71 -24.24
CA GLN A 19 6.13 -12.79 -23.14
C GLN A 19 5.01 -11.80 -22.78
N ALA A 20 3.99 -11.63 -23.64
CA ALA A 20 2.86 -10.74 -23.39
C ALA A 20 1.78 -11.35 -22.48
N PHE A 21 1.77 -12.68 -22.32
CA PHE A 21 1.06 -13.33 -21.23
C PHE A 21 2.11 -13.64 -20.17
N GLY A 22 2.29 -12.74 -19.20
CA GLY A 22 3.07 -13.07 -18.01
C GLY A 22 2.60 -14.43 -17.47
N ASN A 23 3.54 -15.35 -17.22
CA ASN A 23 3.22 -16.63 -16.60
C ASN A 23 2.38 -16.31 -15.36
N ILE A 24 1.13 -16.78 -15.32
CA ILE A 24 0.18 -16.38 -14.27
C ILE A 24 0.73 -16.71 -12.89
N CYS A 25 1.55 -17.75 -12.80
CA CYS A 25 2.25 -18.21 -11.60
C CYS A 25 3.50 -17.40 -11.25
N SER A 26 3.84 -16.37 -12.01
CA SER A 26 4.87 -15.38 -11.68
C SER A 26 4.28 -14.13 -11.01
N LYS A 27 2.95 -14.04 -10.88
CA LYS A 27 2.31 -13.03 -10.04
C LYS A 27 2.56 -13.33 -8.56
N ASP A 28 2.40 -12.31 -7.72
CA ASP A 28 2.38 -12.51 -6.28
C ASP A 28 1.24 -13.48 -5.91
N ASN A 29 1.51 -14.42 -5.01
CA ASN A 29 0.55 -15.44 -4.62
C ASN A 29 -0.72 -14.84 -4.00
N SER A 30 -0.63 -13.64 -3.40
CA SER A 30 -1.79 -12.90 -2.88
C SER A 30 -2.76 -12.42 -3.96
N GLU A 31 -2.33 -12.36 -5.22
CA GLU A 31 -3.17 -11.95 -6.36
C GLU A 31 -3.78 -13.14 -7.10
N LEU A 32 -3.40 -14.37 -6.76
CA LEU A 32 -3.92 -15.56 -7.40
C LEU A 32 -5.31 -15.89 -6.85
N HIS A 33 -6.24 -16.23 -7.74
CA HIS A 33 -7.49 -16.87 -7.34
C HIS A 33 -7.29 -18.38 -7.21
N CYS A 34 -8.24 -19.07 -6.58
CA CYS A 34 -8.15 -20.49 -6.27
C CYS A 34 -7.71 -21.33 -7.47
N ASN A 35 -8.40 -21.20 -8.61
CA ASN A 35 -8.06 -21.98 -9.81
C ASN A 35 -6.64 -21.70 -10.31
N ASP A 36 -6.21 -20.44 -10.31
CA ASP A 36 -4.86 -20.10 -10.73
C ASP A 36 -3.82 -20.64 -9.75
N CYS A 37 -4.09 -20.59 -8.45
CA CYS A 37 -3.25 -21.19 -7.42
C CYS A 37 -3.00 -22.68 -7.66
N ILE A 38 -4.07 -23.46 -7.91
CA ILE A 38 -4.00 -24.89 -8.16
C ILE A 38 -3.25 -25.19 -9.47
N ARG A 39 -3.49 -24.40 -10.51
CA ARG A 39 -2.76 -24.50 -11.80
C ARG A 39 -1.27 -24.19 -11.64
N CYS A 40 -0.91 -23.43 -10.62
CA CYS A 40 0.48 -23.15 -10.26
C CYS A 40 1.09 -24.20 -9.30
N GLY A 41 0.37 -25.28 -8.99
CA GLY A 41 0.81 -26.33 -8.07
C GLY A 41 0.70 -25.97 -6.59
N GLY A 42 0.05 -24.84 -6.28
CA GLY A 42 -0.16 -24.35 -4.93
C GLY A 42 -1.26 -25.08 -4.16
N TYR A 43 -1.51 -24.56 -2.96
CA TYR A 43 -2.56 -24.97 -2.05
C TYR A 43 -3.43 -23.75 -1.74
N TRP A 44 -4.74 -23.96 -1.62
CA TRP A 44 -5.70 -22.89 -1.34
C TRP A 44 -6.30 -23.00 0.06
N CYS A 45 -6.41 -21.87 0.74
CA CYS A 45 -7.07 -21.73 2.03
C CYS A 45 -8.38 -20.94 1.88
N ASN A 46 -9.48 -21.45 2.43
CA ASN A 46 -10.77 -20.78 2.43
C ASN A 46 -11.01 -19.92 3.70
N GLU A 47 -10.08 -19.92 4.66
CA GLU A 47 -10.18 -19.08 5.86
C GLU A 47 -10.01 -17.59 5.51
N LYS A 48 -10.87 -16.74 6.08
CA LYS A 48 -10.82 -15.28 5.89
C LYS A 48 -9.58 -14.66 6.53
N GLY A 49 -8.96 -13.68 5.86
CA GLY A 49 -7.75 -13.01 6.35
C GLY A 49 -6.49 -13.88 6.33
N SER A 50 -6.56 -15.09 5.77
CA SER A 50 -5.40 -15.94 5.53
C SER A 50 -4.76 -15.63 4.18
N PRO A 51 -3.45 -15.88 3.98
CA PRO A 51 -2.89 -15.93 2.64
C PRO A 51 -3.51 -17.11 1.90
N HIS A 52 -4.46 -16.81 1.01
CA HIS A 52 -5.27 -17.82 0.35
C HIS A 52 -4.44 -18.81 -0.47
N CYS A 53 -3.44 -18.36 -1.23
CA CYS A 53 -2.59 -19.24 -2.05
C CYS A 53 -1.17 -19.36 -1.48
N VAL A 54 -0.67 -20.58 -1.33
CA VAL A 54 0.74 -20.87 -1.00
C VAL A 54 1.32 -21.96 -1.89
N SER A 55 2.63 -21.90 -2.16
CA SER A 55 3.34 -22.93 -2.95
C SER A 55 3.74 -24.17 -2.13
N SER A 56 3.81 -24.03 -0.80
CA SER A 56 4.21 -25.11 0.12
C SER A 56 3.43 -25.00 1.42
N LEU A 57 3.08 -26.14 2.00
CA LEU A 57 2.43 -26.21 3.31
C LEU A 57 3.48 -25.95 4.40
N GLU A 58 3.30 -24.87 5.15
CA GLU A 58 4.01 -24.62 6.41
C GLU A 58 3.18 -25.16 7.58
N ASP A 59 3.83 -25.54 8.69
CA ASP A 59 3.14 -26.06 9.87
C ASP A 59 2.12 -25.04 10.41
N GLY A 60 0.85 -25.43 10.46
CA GLY A 60 -0.24 -24.60 10.98
C GLY A 60 -0.87 -23.64 9.96
N TRP A 61 -0.50 -23.70 8.68
CA TRP A 61 -1.19 -22.96 7.63
C TRP A 61 -2.56 -23.61 7.31
N CYS A 62 -3.62 -22.80 7.35
CA CYS A 62 -5.00 -23.19 7.05
C CYS A 62 -5.55 -24.44 7.79
N PRO A 63 -5.56 -24.44 9.13
CA PRO A 63 -5.85 -25.65 9.90
C PRO A 63 -7.31 -26.13 9.82
N ASN A 64 -8.28 -25.25 9.54
CA ASN A 64 -9.70 -25.61 9.62
C ASN A 64 -10.42 -25.68 8.28
N ASP A 65 -9.96 -24.96 7.25
CA ASP A 65 -10.73 -24.77 6.01
C ASP A 65 -9.83 -24.75 4.75
N GLN A 66 -8.95 -25.75 4.63
CA GLN A 66 -8.16 -25.93 3.41
C GLN A 66 -9.04 -26.45 2.27
N GLU A 67 -8.86 -25.92 1.05
CA GLU A 67 -9.51 -26.48 -0.13
C GLU A 67 -8.99 -27.90 -0.39
N ILE A 68 -9.90 -28.85 -0.35
CA ILE A 68 -9.64 -30.24 -0.71
C ILE A 68 -9.98 -30.39 -2.18
N LEU A 69 -8.95 -30.65 -2.99
CA LEU A 69 -9.17 -30.95 -4.40
C LEU A 69 -9.88 -32.29 -4.53
N PRO A 70 -10.80 -32.42 -5.51
CA PRO A 70 -11.49 -33.69 -5.73
C PRO A 70 -10.43 -34.77 -5.97
N GLU A 71 -10.50 -35.86 -5.22
CA GLU A 71 -9.66 -37.03 -5.43
C GLU A 71 -10.59 -38.15 -5.91
N LEU A 72 -10.27 -38.73 -7.06
CA LEU A 72 -11.00 -39.91 -7.51
C LEU A 72 -10.53 -41.13 -6.74
N GLU A 73 -11.47 -42.04 -6.42
CA GLU A 73 -11.14 -43.32 -5.82
C GLU A 73 -10.12 -44.06 -6.69
N GLU A 74 -8.97 -44.35 -6.09
CA GLU A 74 -7.92 -45.11 -6.75
C GLU A 74 -8.36 -46.56 -6.93
N SER A 75 -8.14 -47.09 -8.12
CA SER A 75 -8.51 -48.48 -8.42
C SER A 75 -7.46 -49.16 -9.26
N SER A 76 -7.39 -50.48 -9.16
CA SER A 76 -6.44 -51.29 -9.93
C SER A 76 -7.04 -52.64 -10.26
N VAL A 77 -6.93 -53.04 -11.52
CA VAL A 77 -7.35 -54.34 -12.02
C VAL A 77 -6.10 -55.20 -12.21
N PRO A 78 -5.98 -56.33 -11.49
CA PRO A 78 -4.84 -57.21 -11.64
C PRO A 78 -4.85 -57.93 -12.99
N GLY A 79 -3.68 -58.14 -13.57
CA GLY A 79 -3.51 -58.99 -14.74
C GLY A 79 -2.78 -60.29 -14.41
N LYS A 80 -2.59 -61.14 -15.43
CA LYS A 80 -1.98 -62.46 -15.25
C LYS A 80 -0.46 -62.42 -15.32
N THR A 81 0.08 -61.75 -16.34
CA THR A 81 1.54 -61.65 -16.53
C THR A 81 2.11 -60.31 -16.10
N VAL A 82 1.27 -59.27 -16.11
CA VAL A 82 1.56 -57.90 -15.65
C VAL A 82 0.44 -57.48 -14.70
N SER A 83 0.76 -56.79 -13.62
CA SER A 83 -0.22 -56.28 -12.65
C SER A 83 0.20 -54.89 -12.14
N PRO A 84 -0.68 -53.89 -12.19
CA PRO A 84 -2.03 -53.92 -12.76
C PRO A 84 -2.02 -53.88 -14.30
N ILE A 85 -3.11 -54.32 -14.94
CA ILE A 85 -3.38 -54.09 -16.39
C ILE A 85 -4.19 -52.81 -16.62
N TYR A 86 -4.93 -52.37 -15.61
CA TYR A 86 -5.61 -51.09 -15.57
C TYR A 86 -5.45 -50.46 -14.20
N ALA A 87 -5.13 -49.17 -14.14
CA ALA A 87 -5.14 -48.42 -12.89
C ALA A 87 -5.67 -47.00 -13.08
N GLN A 88 -6.37 -46.52 -12.05
CA GLN A 88 -6.79 -45.13 -11.90
C GLN A 88 -6.07 -44.51 -10.70
N ARG A 89 -5.47 -43.34 -10.90
CA ARG A 89 -4.69 -42.60 -9.89
C ARG A 89 -4.99 -41.11 -9.98
N SER A 90 -4.76 -40.38 -8.91
CA SER A 90 -4.83 -38.92 -8.88
C SER A 90 -3.43 -38.32 -8.96
N LEU A 91 -3.25 -37.27 -9.75
CA LEU A 91 -2.00 -36.51 -9.87
C LEU A 91 -2.28 -35.03 -9.64
N TYR A 92 -1.31 -34.33 -9.06
CA TYR A 92 -1.39 -32.90 -8.84
C TYR A 92 -0.32 -32.17 -9.64
N ILE A 93 -0.64 -30.95 -10.07
CA ILE A 93 0.27 -30.13 -10.87
C ILE A 93 1.61 -29.97 -10.16
N MET A 94 2.70 -30.23 -10.89
CA MET A 94 4.08 -30.14 -10.43
C MET A 94 4.46 -31.09 -9.27
N LYS A 95 3.56 -32.00 -8.84
CA LYS A 95 3.83 -32.97 -7.78
C LYS A 95 4.02 -34.35 -8.41
N PRO A 96 5.22 -34.94 -8.33
CA PRO A 96 5.45 -36.27 -8.84
C PRO A 96 4.74 -37.30 -7.96
N ASP A 97 4.08 -38.25 -8.59
CA ASP A 97 3.58 -39.45 -7.92
C ASP A 97 4.09 -40.71 -8.61
N ARG A 98 4.12 -41.81 -7.85
CA ARG A 98 4.72 -43.07 -8.27
C ARG A 98 3.78 -44.24 -8.04
N MET A 99 3.75 -45.12 -9.01
CA MET A 99 3.09 -46.42 -8.87
C MET A 99 3.97 -47.55 -9.40
N ASP A 100 3.70 -48.74 -8.91
CA ASP A 100 4.42 -49.94 -9.31
C ASP A 100 3.63 -50.78 -10.31
N ILE A 101 4.34 -51.32 -11.29
CA ILE A 101 3.89 -52.34 -12.22
C ILE A 101 4.75 -53.57 -11.98
N GLU A 102 4.15 -54.64 -11.49
CA GLU A 102 4.80 -55.94 -11.35
C GLU A 102 4.58 -56.79 -12.60
N TYR A 103 5.62 -57.46 -13.07
CA TYR A 103 5.51 -58.43 -14.16
C TYR A 103 6.33 -59.69 -13.89
N PHE A 104 5.74 -60.85 -14.18
CA PHE A 104 6.33 -62.17 -13.89
C PHE A 104 7.38 -62.56 -14.94
N TYR A 105 8.48 -61.81 -14.95
CA TYR A 105 9.63 -62.07 -15.81
C TYR A 105 10.93 -61.84 -15.05
N LYS A 106 11.96 -62.65 -15.34
CA LYS A 106 13.22 -62.67 -14.57
C LYS A 106 14.18 -61.53 -14.92
N LYS A 107 13.95 -60.85 -16.03
CA LYS A 107 14.83 -59.79 -16.55
C LYS A 107 14.03 -58.51 -16.72
N GLU A 108 14.71 -57.37 -16.64
CA GLU A 108 14.07 -56.11 -16.95
C GLU A 108 13.62 -56.08 -18.42
N LEU A 109 12.37 -55.66 -18.64
CA LEU A 109 11.79 -55.48 -19.97
C LEU A 109 11.72 -53.99 -20.33
N PRO A 110 11.87 -53.64 -21.62
CA PRO A 110 11.71 -52.26 -22.06
C PRO A 110 10.25 -51.83 -21.88
N LEU A 111 10.07 -50.60 -21.38
CA LEU A 111 8.76 -49.99 -21.20
C LEU A 111 8.55 -48.93 -22.27
N LYS A 112 7.53 -49.10 -23.12
CA LYS A 112 7.15 -48.10 -24.12
C LYS A 112 5.90 -47.37 -23.63
N ILE A 113 6.09 -46.11 -23.22
CA ILE A 113 5.04 -45.25 -22.64
C ILE A 113 4.48 -44.34 -23.74
N GLU A 114 3.15 -44.29 -23.86
CA GLU A 114 2.45 -43.48 -24.85
C GLU A 114 1.21 -42.82 -24.22
N ILE A 115 1.11 -41.50 -24.33
CA ILE A 115 -0.10 -40.74 -23.98
C ILE A 115 -1.03 -40.78 -25.19
N TYR A 116 -2.21 -41.40 -25.04
CA TYR A 116 -3.11 -41.57 -26.18
C TYR A 116 -4.33 -40.65 -26.14
N ASN A 117 -4.79 -40.23 -24.95
CA ASN A 117 -5.92 -39.32 -24.80
C ASN A 117 -5.74 -38.38 -23.61
N THR A 118 -6.23 -37.14 -23.69
CA THR A 118 -6.24 -36.18 -22.58
C THR A 118 -7.31 -35.12 -22.83
N THR A 119 -7.86 -34.56 -21.75
CA THR A 119 -8.81 -33.43 -21.82
C THR A 119 -8.13 -32.07 -21.94
N GLN A 120 -6.85 -31.97 -21.57
CA GLN A 120 -6.08 -30.73 -21.58
C GLN A 120 -4.84 -30.85 -22.50
N THR A 121 -3.74 -30.20 -22.18
CA THR A 121 -2.50 -30.31 -22.96
C THR A 121 -1.81 -31.65 -22.70
N ARG A 122 -0.82 -31.99 -23.53
CA ARG A 122 0.00 -33.22 -23.36
C ARG A 122 1.20 -32.99 -22.46
N ASN A 123 1.25 -31.88 -21.72
CA ASN A 123 2.39 -31.47 -20.90
C ASN A 123 2.40 -32.23 -19.57
N ILE A 124 2.64 -33.53 -19.66
CA ILE A 124 2.83 -34.43 -18.53
C ILE A 124 4.06 -35.27 -18.80
N VAL A 125 4.93 -35.36 -17.81
CA VAL A 125 6.11 -36.24 -17.87
C VAL A 125 5.71 -37.57 -17.26
N VAL A 126 5.79 -38.64 -18.05
CA VAL A 126 5.61 -40.01 -17.56
C VAL A 126 6.85 -40.81 -17.95
N LYS A 127 7.56 -41.32 -16.95
CA LYS A 127 8.84 -41.99 -17.14
C LYS A 127 9.02 -43.16 -16.18
N LYS A 128 9.89 -44.08 -16.56
CA LYS A 128 10.38 -45.13 -15.66
C LYS A 128 11.30 -44.48 -14.62
N TYR A 129 10.99 -44.66 -13.34
CA TYR A 129 11.81 -44.18 -12.24
C TYR A 129 12.87 -45.20 -11.84
N ASP A 130 12.45 -46.44 -11.60
CA ASP A 130 13.33 -47.54 -11.19
C ASP A 130 12.73 -48.88 -11.62
N THR A 131 13.56 -49.92 -11.75
CA THR A 131 13.12 -51.31 -11.92
C THR A 131 13.92 -52.21 -11.01
N LYS A 132 13.24 -53.01 -10.17
CA LYS A 132 13.86 -54.02 -9.32
C LYS A 132 13.40 -55.40 -9.72
N CYS A 133 14.35 -56.26 -10.06
CA CYS A 133 14.08 -57.64 -10.47
C CYS A 133 14.51 -58.64 -9.40
N THR A 134 13.69 -59.68 -9.24
CA THR A 134 13.95 -60.87 -8.45
C THR A 134 14.21 -62.07 -9.37
N ALA A 135 14.40 -63.26 -8.80
CA ALA A 135 14.56 -64.48 -9.58
C ALA A 135 13.31 -64.87 -10.40
N THR A 136 12.14 -64.28 -10.12
CA THR A 136 10.84 -64.69 -10.68
C THR A 136 10.01 -63.56 -11.26
N SER A 137 10.11 -62.33 -10.73
CA SER A 137 9.36 -61.16 -11.20
C SER A 137 10.20 -59.89 -11.14
N CYS A 138 9.79 -58.87 -11.89
CA CYS A 138 10.34 -57.53 -11.80
C CYS A 138 9.23 -56.53 -11.43
N LYS A 139 9.59 -55.52 -10.63
CA LYS A 139 8.74 -54.40 -10.28
C LYS A 139 9.31 -53.13 -10.92
N ALA A 140 8.59 -52.55 -11.87
CA ALA A 140 8.93 -51.26 -12.47
C ALA A 140 8.11 -50.16 -11.81
N THR A 141 8.78 -49.14 -11.27
CA THR A 141 8.14 -47.95 -10.72
C THR A 141 8.04 -46.88 -11.81
N ILE A 142 6.81 -46.43 -12.07
CA ILE A 142 6.50 -45.36 -13.02
C ILE A 142 6.25 -44.08 -12.23
N GLU A 143 6.94 -43.01 -12.61
CA GLU A 143 6.72 -41.67 -12.07
C GLU A 143 5.99 -40.83 -13.11
N ALA A 144 4.91 -40.17 -12.69
CA ALA A 144 4.13 -39.25 -13.49
C ALA A 144 4.07 -37.87 -12.83
N THR A 145 4.20 -36.82 -13.63
CA THR A 145 4.18 -35.43 -13.13
C THR A 145 3.54 -34.52 -14.18
N PRO A 146 2.33 -34.01 -13.95
CA PRO A 146 1.74 -32.97 -14.77
C PRO A 146 2.56 -31.69 -14.64
N LEU A 147 2.90 -31.05 -15.76
CA LEU A 147 3.65 -29.79 -15.76
C LEU A 147 2.71 -28.61 -15.52
N GLN A 148 3.29 -27.44 -15.24
CA GLN A 148 2.59 -26.20 -14.94
C GLN A 148 1.56 -25.80 -16.02
N ASP A 149 1.87 -26.08 -17.28
CA ASP A 149 1.03 -25.76 -18.44
C ASP A 149 0.19 -26.97 -18.91
N PHE A 150 -0.01 -27.97 -18.04
CA PHE A 150 -1.00 -29.01 -18.28
C PHE A 150 -2.41 -28.42 -18.34
N CYS A 151 -2.80 -27.62 -17.34
CA CYS A 151 -4.13 -27.04 -17.20
C CYS A 151 -4.27 -25.70 -17.96
N THR A 152 -5.21 -25.65 -18.90
CA THR A 152 -5.56 -24.40 -19.61
C THR A 152 -6.47 -23.50 -18.78
N SER A 153 -6.74 -22.26 -19.22
CA SER A 153 -7.65 -21.34 -18.50
C SER A 153 -9.12 -21.78 -18.50
N SER A 154 -9.50 -22.70 -19.39
CA SER A 154 -10.86 -23.26 -19.47
C SER A 154 -10.98 -24.63 -18.80
N SER A 155 -10.02 -25.00 -17.94
CA SER A 155 -10.03 -26.29 -17.25
C SER A 155 -11.11 -26.35 -16.16
N SER A 156 -11.59 -27.56 -15.92
CA SER A 156 -12.57 -27.90 -14.90
C SER A 156 -11.89 -28.54 -13.67
N PRO A 157 -12.65 -28.78 -12.57
CA PRO A 157 -12.14 -29.52 -11.42
C PRO A 157 -11.79 -30.99 -11.74
N GLU A 158 -12.24 -31.52 -12.87
CA GLU A 158 -12.14 -32.94 -13.22
C GLU A 158 -11.48 -33.16 -14.58
N GLU A 159 -10.15 -33.03 -14.66
CA GLU A 159 -9.40 -33.30 -15.90
C GLU A 159 -8.73 -34.68 -15.87
N PHE A 160 -8.42 -35.24 -17.05
CA PHE A 160 -7.78 -36.54 -17.12
C PHE A 160 -6.77 -36.69 -18.25
N VAL A 161 -5.89 -37.67 -18.08
CA VAL A 161 -4.99 -38.17 -19.12
C VAL A 161 -4.94 -39.69 -19.09
N HIS A 162 -5.04 -40.29 -20.27
CA HIS A 162 -4.90 -41.72 -20.46
C HIS A 162 -3.53 -42.05 -21.05
N VAL A 163 -2.83 -42.94 -20.37
CA VAL A 163 -1.48 -43.39 -20.69
C VAL A 163 -1.49 -44.89 -20.91
N THR A 164 -0.68 -45.36 -21.86
CA THR A 164 -0.48 -46.77 -22.07
C THR A 164 0.98 -47.14 -22.00
N ILE A 165 1.27 -48.27 -21.35
CA ILE A 165 2.63 -48.76 -21.15
C ILE A 165 2.71 -50.18 -21.69
N ASN A 166 3.46 -50.38 -22.76
CA ASN A 166 3.75 -51.72 -23.27
C ASN A 166 4.95 -52.29 -22.51
N VAL A 167 4.76 -53.41 -21.81
CA VAL A 167 5.81 -54.08 -21.03
C VAL A 167 6.49 -55.15 -21.90
N GLY A 168 7.48 -54.73 -22.68
CA GLY A 168 8.15 -55.60 -23.64
C GLY A 168 7.18 -56.33 -24.58
N HIS A 169 7.14 -57.65 -24.49
CA HIS A 169 6.27 -58.54 -25.26
C HIS A 169 5.16 -59.18 -24.43
N LEU A 170 4.98 -58.76 -23.16
CA LEU A 170 3.99 -59.32 -22.25
C LEU A 170 2.61 -58.70 -22.54
N GLU A 171 2.15 -57.83 -21.65
CA GLU A 171 0.85 -57.17 -21.73
C GLU A 171 1.02 -55.64 -21.74
N LYS A 172 -0.06 -54.98 -22.14
CA LYS A 172 -0.18 -53.53 -22.14
C LYS A 172 -0.93 -53.08 -20.89
N VAL A 173 -0.35 -52.14 -20.16
CA VAL A 173 -0.99 -51.48 -19.01
C VAL A 173 -1.69 -50.22 -19.50
N THR A 174 -2.92 -50.01 -19.08
CA THR A 174 -3.69 -48.79 -19.33
C THR A 174 -3.87 -48.00 -18.05
N LEU A 175 -3.58 -46.71 -18.07
CA LEU A 175 -3.61 -45.85 -16.91
C LEU A 175 -4.52 -44.68 -17.18
N LYS A 176 -5.35 -44.35 -16.20
CA LYS A 176 -6.14 -43.12 -16.18
C LYS A 176 -5.66 -42.28 -14.99
N TYR A 177 -4.99 -41.18 -15.30
CA TYR A 177 -4.66 -40.19 -14.28
C TYR A 177 -5.74 -39.12 -14.27
N PHE A 178 -6.24 -38.82 -13.08
CA PHE A 178 -7.11 -37.71 -12.78
C PHE A 178 -6.28 -36.53 -12.29
N ILE A 179 -6.54 -35.33 -12.80
CA ILE A 179 -5.76 -34.13 -12.49
C ILE A 179 -6.75 -32.99 -12.19
N PRO A 180 -6.91 -32.56 -10.93
CA PRO A 180 -7.76 -31.42 -10.60
C PRO A 180 -7.07 -30.12 -11.01
N CYS A 181 -7.67 -29.41 -11.96
CA CYS A 181 -7.14 -28.15 -12.51
C CYS A 181 -7.86 -26.89 -11.99
N ALA A 182 -8.94 -27.06 -11.22
CA ALA A 182 -9.72 -25.99 -10.64
C ALA A 182 -10.27 -26.42 -9.28
N CYS A 183 -10.60 -25.45 -8.45
CA CYS A 183 -11.22 -25.67 -7.15
C CYS A 183 -12.71 -25.97 -7.30
N GLU A 184 -13.26 -26.81 -6.42
CA GLU A 184 -14.69 -27.13 -6.49
C GLU A 184 -15.55 -25.90 -6.22
N CYS A 185 -15.15 -25.09 -5.22
CA CYS A 185 -15.85 -23.87 -4.84
C CYS A 185 -16.01 -22.87 -5.99
N SER A 186 -15.08 -22.89 -6.97
CA SER A 186 -15.09 -22.01 -8.14
C SER A 186 -16.23 -22.30 -9.12
N SER A 187 -16.78 -23.52 -9.07
CA SER A 187 -17.82 -23.98 -10.00
C SER A 187 -19.24 -23.88 -9.42
N LYS A 188 -19.37 -23.89 -8.08
CA LYS A 188 -20.67 -23.98 -7.38
C LYS A 188 -21.14 -22.67 -6.76
N ASN A 189 -20.22 -21.81 -6.30
CA ASN A 189 -20.54 -20.73 -5.36
C ASN A 189 -20.06 -19.34 -5.82
N VAL A 190 -20.19 -19.02 -7.10
CA VAL A 190 -19.80 -17.70 -7.62
C VAL A 190 -20.95 -16.71 -7.44
N VAL A 191 -20.75 -15.69 -6.60
CA VAL A 191 -21.69 -14.57 -6.45
C VAL A 191 -21.14 -13.38 -7.23
N LYS A 192 -21.77 -13.08 -8.38
CA LYS A 192 -21.34 -11.96 -9.23
C LYS A 192 -21.61 -10.61 -8.59
N ASN A 193 -20.67 -9.66 -8.75
CA ASN A 193 -20.74 -8.31 -8.15
C ASN A 193 -21.22 -8.36 -6.69
N SER A 194 -20.59 -9.22 -5.90
CA SER A 194 -20.98 -9.51 -4.53
C SER A 194 -20.87 -8.26 -3.65
N LEU A 195 -21.84 -8.07 -2.75
CA LEU A 195 -21.76 -7.02 -1.72
C LEU A 195 -20.57 -7.23 -0.78
N ILE A 196 -20.10 -8.47 -0.61
CA ILE A 196 -18.86 -8.77 0.16
C ILE A 196 -17.64 -8.13 -0.52
N CYS A 197 -17.66 -8.06 -1.85
CA CYS A 197 -16.63 -7.43 -2.66
C CYS A 197 -17.00 -5.98 -3.02
N ASN A 198 -17.77 -5.30 -2.16
CA ASN A 198 -18.25 -3.92 -2.36
C ASN A 198 -19.03 -3.69 -3.67
N GLY A 199 -19.61 -4.73 -4.27
CA GLY A 199 -20.25 -4.66 -5.59
C GLY A 199 -19.27 -4.51 -6.75
N ASN A 200 -17.97 -4.56 -6.46
CA ASN A 200 -16.86 -4.28 -7.38
C ASN A 200 -16.09 -5.54 -7.79
N GLY A 201 -16.60 -6.72 -7.47
CA GLY A 201 -15.99 -7.99 -7.85
C GLY A 201 -16.90 -9.18 -7.63
N ASP A 202 -16.51 -10.31 -8.19
CA ASP A 202 -17.18 -11.60 -8.02
C ASP A 202 -16.61 -12.30 -6.78
N TYR A 203 -17.45 -12.91 -5.95
CA TYR A 203 -17.01 -13.63 -4.75
C TYR A 203 -17.04 -15.14 -4.98
N SER A 204 -15.93 -15.83 -4.74
CA SER A 204 -15.81 -17.29 -4.85
C SER A 204 -14.65 -17.82 -4.01
N CYS A 205 -14.76 -19.05 -3.50
CA CYS A 205 -13.70 -19.69 -2.69
C CYS A 205 -13.19 -18.81 -1.54
N SER A 206 -14.12 -18.12 -0.86
CA SER A 206 -13.85 -17.17 0.22
C SER A 206 -13.00 -15.94 -0.15
N ALA A 207 -12.78 -15.67 -1.43
CA ALA A 207 -12.01 -14.53 -1.92
C ALA A 207 -12.79 -13.71 -2.96
N CYS A 208 -12.40 -12.46 -3.11
CA CYS A 208 -12.94 -11.57 -4.14
C CYS A 208 -12.07 -11.57 -5.41
N GLN A 209 -12.72 -11.67 -6.56
CA GLN A 209 -12.16 -11.39 -7.87
C GLN A 209 -12.60 -10.01 -8.33
N CYS A 210 -11.72 -9.03 -8.14
CA CYS A 210 -12.04 -7.64 -8.43
C CYS A 210 -12.17 -7.34 -9.92
N ASN A 211 -13.14 -6.49 -10.24
CA ASN A 211 -13.27 -5.89 -11.56
C ASN A 211 -12.01 -5.05 -11.88
N SER A 212 -11.71 -4.88 -13.17
CA SER A 212 -10.47 -4.25 -13.68
C SER A 212 -10.05 -2.88 -13.10
N LYS A 213 -10.93 -2.18 -12.37
CA LYS A 213 -10.68 -0.87 -11.75
C LYS A 213 -10.55 -0.93 -10.23
N TRP A 214 -10.53 -2.12 -9.64
CA TRP A 214 -10.57 -2.32 -8.20
C TRP A 214 -9.56 -3.38 -7.77
N THR A 215 -9.05 -3.23 -6.56
CA THR A 215 -8.09 -4.11 -5.89
C THR A 215 -8.37 -4.11 -4.38
N GLY A 216 -7.54 -4.82 -3.63
CA GLY A 216 -7.76 -5.12 -2.21
C GLY A 216 -8.57 -6.40 -2.01
N GLU A 217 -8.49 -6.97 -0.79
CA GLU A 217 -9.15 -8.22 -0.40
C GLU A 217 -10.66 -8.19 -0.66
N PHE A 218 -11.28 -7.02 -0.53
CA PHE A 218 -12.72 -6.81 -0.69
C PHE A 218 -13.08 -5.89 -1.87
N CYS A 219 -12.15 -5.64 -2.80
CA CYS A 219 -12.36 -4.76 -3.96
C CYS A 219 -12.85 -3.34 -3.59
N ASP A 220 -12.36 -2.85 -2.46
CA ASP A 220 -12.65 -1.53 -1.89
C ASP A 220 -11.66 -0.46 -2.34
N VAL A 221 -10.50 -0.85 -2.86
CA VAL A 221 -9.47 0.08 -3.31
C VAL A 221 -9.55 0.26 -4.82
N PRO A 222 -9.78 1.49 -5.34
CA PRO A 222 -9.73 1.73 -6.77
C PRO A 222 -8.30 1.58 -7.28
N ILE A 223 -8.11 0.83 -8.37
CA ILE A 223 -6.86 0.82 -9.13
C ILE A 223 -6.82 2.13 -9.91
N CYS A 224 -5.95 3.01 -9.48
CA CYS A 224 -5.78 4.27 -10.17
C CYS A 224 -4.78 4.13 -11.32
N PRO A 225 -5.08 4.72 -12.49
CA PRO A 225 -4.09 4.79 -13.56
C PRO A 225 -2.87 5.44 -12.95
N LYS A 226 -1.71 4.76 -13.00
CA LYS A 226 -0.46 5.27 -12.45
C LYS A 226 -0.31 6.72 -12.91
N GLY A 227 -0.49 7.67 -12.00
CA GLY A 227 0.05 9.01 -12.17
C GLY A 227 1.52 8.82 -12.53
N ARG A 228 2.05 9.69 -13.40
CA ARG A 228 3.50 9.81 -13.40
C ARG A 228 3.86 10.11 -11.95
N GLY A 229 4.72 9.30 -11.33
CA GLY A 229 5.07 9.43 -9.91
C GLY A 229 5.87 10.71 -9.59
N ASP A 230 5.68 11.77 -10.37
CA ASP A 230 6.26 13.10 -10.25
C ASP A 230 5.25 14.15 -9.71
N VAL A 231 3.94 13.88 -9.70
CA VAL A 231 2.95 14.77 -9.08
C VAL A 231 2.50 14.19 -7.73
N GLN A 232 3.35 14.37 -6.72
CA GLN A 232 2.95 14.17 -5.34
C GLN A 232 1.80 15.13 -5.01
N CYS A 233 0.86 14.74 -4.14
CA CYS A 233 -0.30 15.52 -3.66
C CYS A 233 0.07 16.95 -3.19
N THR A 234 0.51 17.81 -4.08
CA THR A 234 1.13 19.10 -3.86
C THR A 234 0.76 19.94 -5.08
N ASN A 235 0.47 21.21 -4.85
CA ASN A 235 0.19 22.13 -5.93
C ASN A 235 1.06 23.37 -5.73
N PRO A 236 2.09 23.59 -6.56
CA PRO A 236 2.98 24.74 -6.41
C PRO A 236 2.27 26.08 -6.55
N ASP A 237 1.08 26.13 -7.15
CA ASP A 237 0.27 27.35 -7.21
C ASP A 237 -0.16 27.80 -5.81
N PHE A 238 -0.40 26.87 -4.88
CA PHE A 238 -0.81 27.18 -3.50
C PHE A 238 0.33 26.94 -2.50
N SER A 239 0.93 25.75 -2.52
CA SER A 239 1.95 25.33 -1.55
C SER A 239 2.67 24.06 -2.01
N TYR A 240 3.97 24.01 -1.75
CA TYR A 240 4.79 22.79 -1.91
C TYR A 240 4.54 21.75 -0.80
N ALA A 241 3.77 22.08 0.23
CA ALA A 241 3.41 21.13 1.27
C ALA A 241 2.35 20.14 0.76
N GLU A 242 2.44 18.89 1.24
CA GLU A 242 1.43 17.87 0.96
C GLU A 242 0.03 18.37 1.33
N CYS A 243 -0.89 18.33 0.36
CA CYS A 243 -2.25 18.83 0.47
C CYS A 243 -2.32 20.22 1.11
N SER A 244 -1.42 21.10 0.65
CA SER A 244 -1.25 22.47 1.15
C SER A 244 -1.05 22.55 2.67
N GLY A 245 -0.54 21.47 3.27
CA GLY A 245 -0.39 21.29 4.71
C GLY A 245 -1.69 21.03 5.47
N ASN A 246 -2.86 21.09 4.81
CA ASN A 246 -4.22 21.03 5.35
C ASN A 246 -4.93 19.70 5.08
N GLY A 247 -4.16 18.67 4.72
CA GLY A 247 -4.64 17.31 4.56
C GLY A 247 -3.48 16.32 4.54
N TYR A 248 -3.77 15.12 4.07
CA TYR A 248 -2.77 14.12 3.74
C TYR A 248 -3.08 13.49 2.39
N CYS A 249 -2.07 12.96 1.72
CA CYS A 249 -2.23 12.32 0.42
C CYS A 249 -2.95 10.97 0.58
N GLY A 250 -4.16 10.87 0.02
CA GLY A 250 -4.96 9.65 0.03
C GLY A 250 -4.61 8.71 -1.13
N PRO A 251 -5.34 7.58 -1.27
CA PRO A 251 -5.24 6.73 -2.44
C PRO A 251 -5.42 7.54 -3.72
N CYS A 252 -4.69 7.16 -4.77
CA CYS A 252 -4.82 7.76 -6.11
C CYS A 252 -4.36 9.21 -6.24
N GLU A 253 -3.42 9.64 -5.38
CA GLU A 253 -2.88 11.00 -5.39
C GLU A 253 -3.96 12.08 -5.15
N THR A 254 -5.05 11.68 -4.47
CA THR A 254 -6.13 12.60 -4.13
C THR A 254 -6.01 13.04 -2.66
N CYS A 255 -5.98 14.34 -2.44
CA CYS A 255 -5.88 14.90 -1.10
C CYS A 255 -7.09 14.59 -0.22
N ILE A 256 -6.87 14.23 1.05
CA ILE A 256 -7.92 14.12 2.06
C ILE A 256 -7.75 15.27 3.05
N CYS A 257 -8.66 16.23 3.01
CA CYS A 257 -8.58 17.46 3.80
C CYS A 257 -8.97 17.25 5.25
N TYR A 258 -8.29 17.95 6.17
CA TYR A 258 -8.65 17.97 7.57
C TYR A 258 -9.92 18.79 7.80
N THR A 259 -10.81 18.29 8.66
CA THR A 259 -12.11 18.90 8.93
C THR A 259 -12.15 19.71 10.23
N ASP A 260 -11.10 19.64 11.03
CA ASP A 260 -10.99 20.21 12.39
C ASP A 260 -10.19 21.52 12.45
N ARG A 261 -9.65 21.98 11.32
CA ARG A 261 -8.88 23.23 11.24
C ARG A 261 -9.76 24.45 11.06
N VAL A 262 -9.23 25.62 11.42
CA VAL A 262 -9.88 26.90 11.12
C VAL A 262 -9.99 27.05 9.60
N GLY A 263 -11.18 27.37 9.11
CA GLY A 263 -11.44 27.49 7.67
C GLY A 263 -11.61 26.14 6.95
N SER A 264 -11.62 25.01 7.66
CA SER A 264 -11.79 23.68 7.07
C SER A 264 -13.06 23.52 6.24
N GLN A 265 -14.09 24.32 6.53
CA GLN A 265 -15.31 24.38 5.73
C GLN A 265 -15.09 24.84 4.28
N TYR A 266 -13.93 25.42 3.99
CA TYR A 266 -13.56 25.95 2.68
C TYR A 266 -12.45 25.16 2.00
N PHE A 267 -11.91 24.12 2.65
CA PHE A 267 -10.92 23.25 2.02
C PHE A 267 -11.60 22.42 0.92
N ASP A 268 -11.08 22.51 -0.30
CA ASP A 268 -11.57 21.76 -1.45
C ASP A 268 -10.51 20.73 -1.88
N GLN A 269 -10.95 19.51 -2.14
CA GLN A 269 -10.09 18.42 -2.60
C GLN A 269 -9.54 18.71 -4.01
N GLU A 270 -10.29 19.41 -4.85
CA GLU A 270 -9.85 19.85 -6.19
C GLU A 270 -8.77 20.93 -6.10
N GLU A 271 -8.72 21.68 -4.99
CA GLU A 271 -7.73 22.72 -4.71
C GLU A 271 -6.64 22.22 -3.75
N TYR A 272 -6.42 20.90 -3.66
CA TYR A 272 -5.40 20.29 -2.81
C TYR A 272 -5.47 20.75 -1.35
N CYS A 273 -6.69 20.93 -0.83
CA CYS A 273 -6.97 21.43 0.51
C CYS A 273 -6.35 22.81 0.81
N ALA A 274 -6.05 23.62 -0.21
CA ALA A 274 -5.60 24.99 -0.01
C ALA A 274 -6.61 25.74 0.87
N ASP A 275 -6.10 26.44 1.88
CA ASP A 275 -6.97 27.29 2.68
C ASP A 275 -7.33 28.57 1.92
N ILE A 276 -8.38 29.24 2.40
CA ILE A 276 -8.88 30.44 1.75
C ILE A 276 -7.86 31.59 1.75
N CYS A 277 -6.90 31.61 2.68
CA CYS A 277 -5.84 32.60 2.72
C CYS A 277 -4.83 32.34 1.58
N MET A 278 -4.39 31.09 1.40
CA MET A 278 -3.54 30.67 0.28
C MET A 278 -4.17 31.00 -1.08
N ILE A 279 -5.48 30.74 -1.24
CA ILE A 279 -6.19 31.02 -2.48
C ILE A 279 -6.32 32.53 -2.73
N SER A 280 -6.66 33.31 -1.69
CA SER A 280 -6.82 34.76 -1.83
C SER A 280 -5.49 35.49 -2.06
N ASN A 281 -4.39 34.96 -1.54
CA ASN A 281 -3.04 35.49 -1.75
C ASN A 281 -2.58 35.43 -3.21
N GLN A 282 -3.11 34.48 -4.01
CA GLN A 282 -2.81 34.44 -5.45
C GLN A 282 -3.25 35.69 -6.22
N CYS A 283 -4.09 36.55 -5.63
CA CYS A 283 -4.51 37.82 -6.21
C CYS A 283 -3.96 39.03 -5.44
N GLU A 284 -2.63 39.22 -5.44
CA GLU A 284 -1.94 40.28 -4.71
C GLU A 284 -2.45 41.70 -5.04
N ASP A 285 -2.78 41.98 -6.31
CA ASP A 285 -3.29 43.29 -6.76
C ASP A 285 -4.57 43.71 -6.02
N CYS A 286 -5.40 42.73 -5.68
CA CYS A 286 -6.67 42.88 -4.97
C CYS A 286 -6.46 43.22 -3.48
N LEU A 287 -5.34 42.77 -2.89
CA LEU A 287 -4.96 43.10 -1.51
C LEU A 287 -4.33 44.50 -1.42
N LEU A 288 -3.63 44.95 -2.47
CA LEU A 288 -2.94 46.24 -2.49
C LEU A 288 -3.85 47.43 -2.87
N ASN A 289 -4.79 47.24 -3.80
CA ASN A 289 -5.64 48.33 -4.31
C ASN A 289 -7.07 48.26 -3.76
N SER A 290 -7.26 48.82 -2.57
CA SER A 290 -8.47 48.66 -1.75
C SER A 290 -9.65 49.55 -2.22
N THR A 291 -10.29 49.23 -3.36
CA THR A 291 -11.61 49.80 -3.73
C THR A 291 -12.71 48.75 -3.70
N ALA A 292 -13.78 48.99 -2.91
CA ALA A 292 -14.86 48.01 -2.75
C ALA A 292 -15.48 47.66 -4.11
N GLY A 293 -15.59 46.37 -4.42
CA GLY A 293 -15.99 45.90 -5.75
C GLY A 293 -15.43 44.54 -6.10
N GLU A 294 -15.67 44.11 -7.33
CA GLU A 294 -15.08 42.90 -7.91
C GLU A 294 -13.61 43.16 -8.27
N CYS A 295 -12.75 42.19 -7.97
CA CYS A 295 -11.35 42.25 -8.37
C CYS A 295 -11.15 41.67 -9.76
N ASP A 296 -10.55 42.48 -10.63
CA ASP A 296 -10.19 42.06 -11.98
C ASP A 296 -8.95 41.16 -11.96
N SER A 297 -8.91 40.18 -12.86
CA SER A 297 -7.73 39.32 -13.13
C SER A 297 -7.36 38.27 -12.06
N CYS A 298 -8.30 37.83 -11.22
CA CYS A 298 -8.11 36.68 -10.32
C CYS A 298 -8.65 35.37 -10.94
N VAL A 299 -8.11 34.20 -10.53
CA VAL A 299 -8.61 32.87 -10.96
C VAL A 299 -10.02 32.60 -10.42
N HIS A 300 -10.26 33.00 -9.18
CA HIS A 300 -11.57 32.91 -8.52
C HIS A 300 -12.23 34.28 -8.52
N THR A 301 -13.57 34.31 -8.57
CA THR A 301 -14.33 35.54 -8.40
C THR A 301 -14.13 36.07 -6.98
N MET A 302 -13.43 37.19 -6.87
CA MET A 302 -13.06 37.83 -5.61
C MET A 302 -13.75 39.18 -5.48
N ILE A 303 -14.39 39.43 -4.33
CA ILE A 303 -15.19 40.64 -4.08
C ILE A 303 -14.73 41.30 -2.77
N MET A 304 -14.20 42.52 -2.87
CA MET A 304 -13.86 43.32 -1.69
C MET A 304 -15.10 43.97 -1.08
N GLN A 305 -15.23 43.81 0.23
CA GLN A 305 -16.25 44.47 1.02
C GLN A 305 -15.62 45.49 1.99
N ASN A 306 -16.38 46.52 2.33
CA ASN A 306 -15.99 47.43 3.40
C ASN A 306 -15.85 46.64 4.71
N TYR A 307 -14.80 46.93 5.47
CA TYR A 307 -14.55 46.28 6.74
C TYR A 307 -15.73 46.46 7.71
N ASN A 308 -16.18 45.34 8.27
CA ASN A 308 -17.26 45.32 9.25
C ASN A 308 -16.86 44.43 10.43
N GLU A 309 -16.58 45.06 11.56
CA GLU A 309 -16.10 44.40 12.77
C GLU A 309 -17.09 43.35 13.29
N THR A 310 -18.39 43.58 13.15
CA THR A 310 -19.42 42.66 13.65
C THR A 310 -19.46 41.33 12.91
N LEU A 311 -18.92 41.27 11.68
CA LEU A 311 -18.90 40.06 10.87
C LEU A 311 -17.73 39.13 11.23
N LYS A 312 -16.66 39.63 11.88
CA LYS A 312 -15.49 38.82 12.27
C LYS A 312 -15.87 37.64 13.14
N ASP A 313 -16.77 37.87 14.07
CA ASP A 313 -17.20 36.88 15.07
C ASP A 313 -18.44 36.09 14.61
N SER A 314 -18.88 36.25 13.36
CA SER A 314 -20.03 35.50 12.84
C SER A 314 -19.71 34.01 12.72
N LYS A 315 -20.66 33.19 13.17
CA LYS A 315 -20.54 31.73 13.26
C LYS A 315 -21.54 31.02 12.36
N ASP A 316 -21.14 29.88 11.81
CA ASP A 316 -22.05 28.97 11.11
C ASP A 316 -22.85 28.08 12.07
N GLU A 317 -23.71 27.21 11.52
CA GLU A 317 -24.54 26.25 12.28
C GLU A 317 -23.71 25.25 13.11
N PHE A 318 -22.41 25.11 12.81
CA PHE A 318 -21.47 24.24 13.50
C PHE A 318 -20.53 25.02 14.44
N ASN A 319 -20.84 26.28 14.75
CA ASN A 319 -20.07 27.16 15.62
C ASN A 319 -18.64 27.49 15.13
N ARG A 320 -18.40 27.39 13.81
CA ARG A 320 -17.13 27.76 13.16
C ARG A 320 -17.19 29.21 12.68
N ASN A 321 -16.06 29.92 12.67
CA ASN A 321 -16.00 31.27 12.13
C ASN A 321 -16.29 31.25 10.63
N ILE A 322 -17.27 32.03 10.19
CA ILE A 322 -17.58 32.20 8.75
C ILE A 322 -16.45 32.96 8.07
N TRP A 323 -15.93 34.00 8.73
CA TRP A 323 -14.81 34.79 8.23
C TRP A 323 -13.50 34.30 8.83
N VAL A 324 -12.60 33.83 7.97
CA VAL A 324 -11.28 33.33 8.34
C VAL A 324 -10.31 34.51 8.35
N ALA A 325 -9.56 34.68 9.45
CA ALA A 325 -8.51 35.68 9.54
C ALA A 325 -7.28 35.24 8.74
N CYS A 326 -6.79 36.11 7.89
CA CYS A 326 -5.61 35.92 7.05
C CYS A 326 -4.61 37.04 7.34
N ASN A 327 -3.33 36.68 7.32
CA ASN A 327 -2.23 37.61 7.47
C ASN A 327 -1.24 37.35 6.34
N GLU A 328 -0.95 38.39 5.57
CA GLU A 328 -0.03 38.30 4.43
C GLU A 328 0.99 39.42 4.47
N THR A 329 2.14 39.16 3.87
CA THR A 329 3.20 40.17 3.71
C THR A 329 3.56 40.32 2.24
N VAL A 330 3.16 41.43 1.63
CA VAL A 330 3.40 41.72 0.22
C VAL A 330 4.30 42.95 0.13
N ASN A 331 5.48 42.84 -0.49
CA ASN A 331 6.45 43.94 -0.63
C ASN A 331 6.76 44.69 0.70
N ASP A 332 7.08 43.94 1.77
CA ASP A 332 7.31 44.45 3.14
C ASP A 332 6.10 45.15 3.80
N CYS A 333 4.91 45.00 3.23
CA CYS A 333 3.67 45.47 3.84
C CYS A 333 2.89 44.30 4.47
N HIS A 334 2.63 44.41 5.77
CA HIS A 334 1.76 43.49 6.49
C HIS A 334 0.29 43.86 6.30
N ILE A 335 -0.50 42.92 5.80
CA ILE A 335 -1.92 43.08 5.53
C ILE A 335 -2.68 42.08 6.39
N ASP A 336 -3.55 42.60 7.27
CA ASP A 336 -4.49 41.79 8.04
C ASP A 336 -5.86 41.89 7.38
N TYR A 337 -6.44 40.77 6.97
CA TYR A 337 -7.74 40.72 6.32
C TYR A 337 -8.54 39.47 6.69
N TYR A 338 -9.82 39.48 6.35
CA TYR A 338 -10.74 38.39 6.61
C TYR A 338 -11.33 37.90 5.31
N ALA A 339 -11.38 36.58 5.08
CA ALA A 339 -11.94 36.00 3.87
C ALA A 339 -13.02 34.95 4.17
N ARG A 340 -14.01 34.81 3.28
CA ARG A 340 -15.00 33.72 3.30
C ARG A 340 -15.37 33.29 1.88
N ARG A 341 -15.73 32.03 1.70
CA ARG A 341 -16.25 31.49 0.43
C ARG A 341 -17.76 31.31 0.53
N ALA A 342 -18.47 31.79 -0.49
CA ALA A 342 -19.91 31.61 -0.61
C ALA A 342 -20.26 30.31 -1.35
N ALA A 343 -21.54 29.94 -1.36
CA ALA A 343 -22.02 28.71 -1.97
C ALA A 343 -21.82 28.65 -3.50
N ASP A 344 -21.75 29.81 -4.15
CA ASP A 344 -21.43 29.99 -5.57
C ASP A 344 -19.92 29.94 -5.86
N LYS A 345 -19.10 29.59 -4.86
CA LYS A 345 -17.63 29.61 -4.87
C LYS A 345 -17.00 31.01 -4.96
N SER A 346 -17.78 32.09 -4.91
CA SER A 346 -17.25 33.46 -4.84
C SER A 346 -16.56 33.71 -3.50
N ILE A 347 -15.39 34.36 -3.53
CA ILE A 347 -14.60 34.68 -2.34
C ILE A 347 -14.83 36.15 -1.98
N TYR A 348 -15.25 36.40 -0.75
CA TYR A 348 -15.42 37.74 -0.20
C TYR A 348 -14.30 38.02 0.79
N PHE A 349 -13.72 39.22 0.77
CA PHE A 349 -12.70 39.62 1.74
C PHE A 349 -12.89 41.05 2.25
N MET A 350 -12.45 41.28 3.49
CA MET A 350 -12.51 42.56 4.20
C MET A 350 -11.13 42.87 4.78
N ILE A 351 -10.53 43.99 4.37
CA ILE A 351 -9.20 44.39 4.85
C ILE A 351 -9.35 45.14 6.18
N GLU A 352 -8.70 44.65 7.24
CA GLU A 352 -8.67 45.30 8.56
C GLU A 352 -7.51 46.29 8.68
N ARG A 353 -6.31 45.91 8.23
CA ARG A 353 -5.12 46.77 8.22
C ARG A 353 -4.44 46.70 6.86
N SER A 354 -4.16 47.86 6.28
CA SER A 354 -3.52 48.02 4.97
C SER A 354 -2.29 48.94 5.07
N CYS A 355 -1.44 48.89 4.05
CA CYS A 355 -0.23 49.71 3.93
C CYS A 355 -0.49 51.22 4.00
N ASN A 356 -1.69 51.68 3.62
CA ASN A 356 -2.06 53.10 3.56
C ASN A 356 -2.22 53.76 4.94
N ASP A 357 -2.42 52.99 6.01
CA ASP A 357 -2.55 53.54 7.36
C ASP A 357 -1.20 53.93 7.99
N ILE A 358 -0.08 53.42 7.46
CA ILE A 358 1.27 53.68 7.99
C ILE A 358 1.79 55.08 7.55
N ASN A 359 1.22 55.67 6.50
CA ASN A 359 1.58 57.01 6.02
C ASN A 359 0.72 58.15 6.62
N SER A 360 -0.24 57.82 7.50
CA SER A 360 -1.16 58.79 8.10
C SER A 360 -0.85 59.03 9.57
N ALA A 361 0.37 59.49 9.89
CA ALA A 361 0.61 60.08 11.21
C ALA A 361 -0.15 61.43 11.30
N PRO A 362 -1.08 61.61 12.25
CA PRO A 362 -1.89 62.82 12.34
C PRO A 362 -1.02 63.97 12.85
N ILE A 363 -0.80 64.97 12.01
CA ILE A 363 -0.32 66.27 12.48
C ILE A 363 -1.53 67.01 13.07
N VAL A 364 -1.32 67.65 14.22
CA VAL A 364 -2.21 68.58 14.94
C VAL A 364 -3.07 67.95 16.04
N GLY A 365 -2.42 67.72 17.19
CA GLY A 365 -3.04 67.72 18.51
C GLY A 365 -2.20 68.59 19.45
N THR A 366 -2.75 69.72 19.86
CA THR A 366 -2.12 70.73 20.74
C THR A 366 -1.73 70.16 22.12
N PRO A 367 -0.63 70.61 22.77
CA PRO A 367 -0.27 70.11 24.07
C PRO A 367 -1.06 70.85 25.15
N LYS A 368 -2.00 70.18 25.82
CA LYS A 368 -2.44 70.58 27.16
C LYS A 368 -1.81 69.63 28.17
N VAL A 369 -0.64 70.04 28.66
CA VAL A 369 0.03 69.45 29.82
C VAL A 369 -0.83 69.71 31.05
N SER A 370 -1.44 68.65 31.61
CA SER A 370 -2.11 68.72 32.91
C SER A 370 -1.16 68.21 34.01
N ILE A 371 -0.96 69.10 34.97
CA ILE A 371 0.03 69.09 36.04
C ILE A 371 -0.43 68.12 37.15
N ILE A 372 -0.33 66.79 36.96
CA ILE A 372 -0.58 65.81 38.07
C ILE A 372 0.38 64.59 38.05
N LEU A 373 1.30 64.46 37.07
CA LEU A 373 2.25 63.32 37.03
C LEU A 373 3.59 63.53 37.78
N GLY A 374 3.93 64.78 38.14
CA GLY A 374 5.21 65.10 38.76
C GLY A 374 5.38 64.65 40.21
N VAL A 375 4.29 64.48 40.96
CA VAL A 375 4.34 64.15 42.40
C VAL A 375 4.31 62.63 42.65
N LEU A 376 3.75 61.84 41.73
CA LEU A 376 3.72 60.37 41.85
C LEU A 376 5.04 59.71 41.41
N GLY A 377 5.76 60.29 40.44
CA GLY A 377 7.03 59.75 39.96
C GLY A 377 8.16 59.78 41.01
N ILE A 378 8.16 60.79 41.90
CA ILE A 378 9.18 60.92 42.95
C ILE A 378 8.95 59.90 44.08
N ILE A 379 7.70 59.59 44.41
CA ILE A 379 7.37 58.60 45.45
C ILE A 379 7.69 57.18 44.99
N ALA A 380 7.44 56.86 43.71
CA ALA A 380 7.77 55.54 43.15
C ALA A 380 9.29 55.28 43.09
N ALA A 381 10.09 56.30 42.79
CA ALA A 381 11.54 56.18 42.73
C ALA A 381 12.19 55.90 44.10
N VAL A 382 11.69 56.52 45.18
CA VAL A 382 12.19 56.28 46.54
C VAL A 382 11.82 54.87 47.05
N ALA A 383 10.63 54.38 46.71
CA ALA A 383 10.20 53.02 47.05
C ALA A 383 11.01 51.92 46.33
N ALA A 384 11.35 52.14 45.05
CA ALA A 384 12.15 51.19 44.27
C ALA A 384 13.57 51.03 44.83
N ILE A 385 14.22 52.13 45.24
CA ILE A 385 15.58 52.09 45.80
C ILE A 385 15.59 51.37 47.15
N GLY A 386 14.59 51.63 48.01
CA GLY A 386 14.45 50.95 49.30
C GLY A 386 14.24 49.43 49.16
N GLY A 387 13.41 49.01 48.18
CA GLY A 387 13.16 47.59 47.91
C GLY A 387 14.40 46.83 47.43
N VAL A 388 15.20 47.44 46.55
CA VAL A 388 16.43 46.81 46.03
C VAL A 388 17.49 46.65 47.12
N MET A 389 17.65 47.63 48.01
CA MET A 389 18.60 47.51 49.13
C MET A 389 18.19 46.42 50.12
N LEU A 390 16.90 46.27 50.41
CA LEU A 390 16.38 45.24 51.31
C LEU A 390 16.54 43.83 50.71
N TRP A 391 16.26 43.67 49.41
CA TRP A 391 16.46 42.41 48.68
C TRP A 391 17.94 41.98 48.68
N LYS A 392 18.87 42.92 48.51
CA LYS A 392 20.30 42.66 48.52
C LYS A 392 20.82 42.29 49.93
N HIS A 393 20.19 42.80 50.99
CA HIS A 393 20.55 42.45 52.37
C HIS A 393 20.04 41.05 52.77
N MET A 394 18.82 40.68 52.38
CA MET A 394 18.23 39.38 52.74
C MET A 394 18.80 38.20 51.94
N ASN A 395 19.33 38.44 50.73
CA ASN A 395 19.91 37.40 49.87
C ASN A 395 21.45 37.41 49.84
N ALA A 396 22.09 38.04 50.82
CA ALA A 396 23.54 37.98 50.96
C ALA A 396 23.96 36.58 51.44
N ILE A 397 24.43 35.76 50.51
CA ILE A 397 25.04 34.45 50.78
C ILE A 397 26.31 34.70 51.62
N PRO A 398 26.50 34.05 52.78
CA PRO A 398 27.73 34.20 53.55
C PRO A 398 28.93 33.66 52.73
N PRO A 399 30.12 34.29 52.82
CA PRO A 399 31.29 33.78 52.11
C PRO A 399 31.63 32.37 52.62
N VAL A 400 31.67 31.41 51.70
CA VAL A 400 32.04 30.02 51.97
C VAL A 400 33.52 29.99 52.41
N PRO A 401 33.87 29.35 53.53
CA PRO A 401 35.26 29.23 53.96
C PRO A 401 36.04 28.35 52.96
N LEU A 402 37.11 28.91 52.40
CA LEU A 402 37.90 28.34 51.31
C LEU A 402 38.87 27.21 51.75
N ASN A 403 38.48 26.37 52.72
CA ASN A 403 39.32 25.30 53.26
C ASN A 403 38.64 23.90 53.23
N ASP A 404 37.60 23.73 52.43
CA ASP A 404 36.98 22.41 52.23
C ASP A 404 37.68 21.65 51.08
N PRO A 405 38.28 20.47 51.32
CA PRO A 405 39.05 19.72 50.33
C PRO A 405 38.22 19.17 49.14
N GLN A 406 36.90 19.38 49.09
CA GLN A 406 36.04 18.82 48.04
C GLN A 406 36.08 19.57 46.69
N TYR A 407 36.73 20.74 46.59
CA TYR A 407 36.73 21.56 45.36
C TYR A 407 38.08 21.62 44.62
N GLN A 408 38.96 20.64 44.79
CA GLN A 408 40.27 20.62 44.11
C GLN A 408 40.32 19.84 42.79
N ASN A 409 39.22 19.32 42.25
CA ASN A 409 39.26 18.56 40.98
C ASN A 409 38.22 19.06 39.96
N ILE A 410 38.43 20.27 39.47
CA ILE A 410 37.82 20.70 38.20
C ILE A 410 38.92 21.34 37.36
N ASP A 411 39.78 20.48 36.83
CA ASP A 411 40.47 20.73 35.56
C ASP A 411 40.31 19.48 34.69
N ALA A 412 39.85 19.73 33.46
CA ALA A 412 39.91 18.91 32.25
C ALA A 412 39.15 17.57 32.23
N GLU A 413 38.13 17.47 31.36
CA GLU A 413 38.21 16.76 30.06
C GLU A 413 36.81 16.28 29.59
N ASP A 414 36.51 16.59 28.33
CA ASP A 414 35.59 15.93 27.38
C ASP A 414 34.05 16.09 27.50
N CYS A 415 33.49 16.79 26.51
CA CYS A 415 32.06 16.91 26.24
C CYS A 415 31.58 15.78 25.33
N ARG A 416 31.13 14.66 25.89
CA ARG A 416 30.20 13.71 25.22
C ARG A 416 29.25 13.05 26.21
N GLY A 417 28.16 13.73 26.55
CA GLY A 417 27.02 13.12 27.23
C GLY A 417 26.00 12.61 26.21
N GLU A 418 25.99 11.31 25.94
CA GLU A 418 24.86 10.66 25.26
C GLU A 418 23.60 10.78 26.12
N ASN A 419 22.45 10.97 25.46
CA ASN A 419 21.16 11.17 26.12
C ASN A 419 20.79 9.92 26.97
N PRO A 420 20.54 10.05 28.28
CA PRO A 420 20.21 8.94 29.17
C PRO A 420 18.88 8.23 28.87
N LEU A 421 18.12 8.68 27.86
CA LEU A 421 16.89 8.02 27.37
C LEU A 421 17.08 7.22 26.07
N TYR A 422 18.27 7.24 25.46
CA TYR A 422 18.50 6.53 24.20
C TYR A 422 18.79 5.03 24.42
N LYS A 423 17.96 4.17 23.83
CA LYS A 423 18.21 2.72 23.73
C LYS A 423 18.52 2.38 22.26
N PRO A 424 19.75 1.97 21.89
CA PRO A 424 20.04 1.55 20.53
C PRO A 424 19.38 0.19 20.22
N PRO A 425 19.06 -0.10 18.95
CA PRO A 425 18.57 -1.40 18.54
C PRO A 425 19.67 -2.47 18.69
N THR A 426 19.41 -3.51 19.48
CA THR A 426 20.26 -4.71 19.55
C THR A 426 20.08 -5.57 18.31
N SER A 427 21.01 -5.47 17.36
CA SER A 427 21.23 -6.47 16.32
C SER A 427 22.62 -7.08 16.48
N SER A 428 22.76 -8.08 17.35
CA SER A 428 24.00 -8.86 17.41
C SER A 428 23.99 -9.91 16.29
N PHE A 429 24.61 -9.61 15.16
CA PHE A 429 25.00 -10.63 14.18
C PHE A 429 26.39 -11.16 14.53
N LYS A 430 26.49 -12.41 14.99
CA LYS A 430 27.78 -13.08 15.18
C LYS A 430 28.29 -13.61 13.85
N ASN A 431 29.39 -13.05 13.36
CA ASN A 431 30.14 -13.58 12.22
C ASN A 431 30.78 -14.94 12.60
N PRO A 432 30.43 -16.06 11.93
CA PRO A 432 30.95 -17.40 12.24
C PRO A 432 32.45 -17.60 12.00
N THR A 433 33.15 -16.64 11.39
CA THR A 433 34.52 -16.84 10.88
C THR A 433 35.61 -16.61 11.92
N TYR A 434 35.34 -15.95 13.06
CA TYR A 434 36.40 -15.48 13.98
C TYR A 434 36.17 -15.74 15.48
N GLY A 435 35.29 -16.67 15.86
CA GLY A 435 35.09 -17.01 17.28
C GLY A 435 36.07 -18.08 17.77
N LYS A 436 37.14 -17.71 18.48
CA LYS A 436 37.81 -18.61 19.44
C LYS A 436 37.08 -18.51 20.78
N TRP A 437 36.86 -19.69 21.39
CA TRP A 437 36.08 -19.98 22.59
C TRP A 437 36.41 -19.12 23.80
#